data_AF-A0A2C6KZV0-F1
#
_entry.id   AF-A0A2C6KZV0-F1
#
_cell.length_a   1.000
_cell.length_b   1.000
_cell.length_c   1.000
_cell.angle_alpha   90.00
_cell.angle_beta   90.00
_cell.angle_gamma   90.00
#
_symmetry.space_group_name_H-M   'P 1'
#
loop_
_entity.id
_entity.type
_entity.pdbx_description
1 polymer ?
#
loop_
_entity_poly.entity_id
_entity_poly.type
_entity_poly.pdbx_seq_one_letter_code
_entity_poly.pdbx_strand_id
1 'polypeptide(L)'
;MEGEPIYFNTSRLEEGGFSSSTPSALLLPSSLPSIQQMKFYFRQYLHHGGGELKRRLLAEAEKNDSCLLHVDLSDLKSYQHHIEEADLKCVDTPYCKKRQHAAPPDFAHQLVKGLTQRPLVYLPVCEKVCEDVIEKSAILSHHSRLLGGGRALGGGGQNDPLGRGRRGLVQVQINLMDTSAAHTPIRHLLSRQQEQFIVTTGIIVSSRPPACRLQTVVIQCRYCNHKMILPLPEWREQLQLPRFCLYSQNRVSSQSGAGGLGGIGGGGGEQDLGDLGCRNKPDPYFIVTNECSFVDVQSLKLQELPEDVPTGDMPRHMQLNCTRFLTDQAFPGDRLIIHGVLTTNITSPYGRFSATIPGGAATAGSSGGRADNGDVAHMNYVHVLGVQKVSFLSLARTRLSFSATNAERMEQRDLFYRLAQHPNIISRISKSLAPALFGMEDVKRACACLLFGGTQKQIPDGSRLRGDINVLLLGDPGVAKSQILKFVDKVAPISVYTSGKGSSAAGLTAAVLRDRTGVFTLEGGCMCLADGGVVCVDEFDKMDERDIVAMHEAMEQQTISISKAGINTVLNSRYLSYFFLSHS
;
A
#
# COMPACT_ATOMS: atom_id res chain seq x y z
N MET A 1 -41.66 21.83 -6.99
CA MET A 1 -40.64 22.85 -7.23
C MET A 1 -39.29 22.16 -7.16
N GLU A 2 -38.91 21.53 -8.26
CA GLU A 2 -37.60 20.89 -8.43
C GLU A 2 -36.57 22.01 -8.56
N GLY A 3 -35.67 22.12 -7.59
CA GLY A 3 -34.56 23.07 -7.67
C GLY A 3 -33.64 22.62 -8.80
N GLU A 4 -33.46 23.48 -9.80
CA GLU A 4 -32.48 23.26 -10.85
C GLU A 4 -31.10 22.97 -10.21
N PRO A 5 -30.39 21.92 -10.65
CA PRO A 5 -29.01 21.74 -10.24
C PRO A 5 -28.21 22.93 -10.77
N ILE A 6 -27.81 23.83 -9.87
CA ILE A 6 -26.87 24.90 -10.18
C ILE A 6 -25.53 24.24 -10.51
N TYR A 7 -25.26 24.03 -11.79
CA TYR A 7 -23.94 23.70 -12.27
C TYR A 7 -23.04 24.91 -12.05
N PHE A 8 -22.20 24.87 -11.02
CA PHE A 8 -21.07 25.79 -10.93
C PHE A 8 -20.11 25.45 -12.06
N ASN A 9 -20.26 26.19 -13.15
CA ASN A 9 -19.30 26.17 -14.24
C ASN A 9 -18.07 26.97 -13.78
N THR A 10 -17.08 26.28 -13.20
CA THR A 10 -15.81 26.90 -12.78
C THR A 10 -15.00 27.45 -13.96
N SER A 11 -15.40 27.16 -15.20
CA SER A 11 -14.72 27.67 -16.41
C SER A 11 -14.84 29.19 -16.63
N ARG A 12 -15.72 29.90 -15.91
CA ARG A 12 -15.89 31.37 -16.10
C ARG A 12 -15.09 32.25 -15.14
N LEU A 13 -14.35 31.69 -14.19
CA LEU A 13 -13.43 32.42 -13.32
C LEU A 13 -11.95 32.23 -13.68
N GLU A 14 -11.64 31.40 -14.69
CA GLU A 14 -10.26 31.03 -15.03
C GLU A 14 -9.82 31.47 -16.45
N GLU A 15 -10.64 32.27 -17.14
CA GLU A 15 -10.22 33.03 -18.32
C GLU A 15 -9.92 34.49 -17.95
N GLY A 16 -9.03 34.68 -16.96
CA GLY A 16 -8.48 35.97 -16.57
C GLY A 16 -6.96 35.90 -16.68
N GLY A 17 -6.40 36.64 -17.63
CA GLY A 17 -4.97 36.63 -17.92
C GLY A 17 -4.08 36.98 -16.73
N PHE A 18 -2.81 36.59 -16.87
CA PHE A 18 -1.69 37.10 -16.09
C PHE A 18 -1.79 38.61 -15.86
N SER A 19 -2.08 39.03 -14.64
CA SER A 19 -1.59 40.29 -14.09
C SER A 19 -1.58 40.26 -12.56
N SER A 20 -0.46 40.71 -12.03
CA SER A 20 -0.18 40.92 -10.62
C SER A 20 -1.01 42.08 -10.07
N SER A 21 -1.81 41.87 -9.01
CA SER A 21 -1.98 42.82 -7.89
C SER A 21 -3.09 42.40 -6.88
N THR A 22 -2.65 42.18 -5.63
CA THR A 22 -3.39 42.27 -4.33
C THR A 22 -4.30 41.10 -3.88
N PRO A 23 -4.54 40.92 -2.56
CA PRO A 23 -3.58 40.37 -1.60
C PRO A 23 -4.15 39.21 -0.74
N SER A 24 -3.29 38.52 0.00
CA SER A 24 -3.61 37.63 1.15
C SER A 24 -4.33 36.30 0.87
N ALA A 25 -3.84 35.52 -0.08
CA ALA A 25 -3.90 34.06 -0.01
C ALA A 25 -2.47 33.54 0.14
N LEU A 26 -2.24 32.66 1.12
CA LEU A 26 -0.95 32.05 1.47
C LEU A 26 -0.10 31.77 0.21
N LEU A 27 0.88 32.64 -0.05
CA LEU A 27 1.76 32.52 -1.19
C LEU A 27 2.51 31.19 -1.08
N LEU A 28 2.20 30.25 -1.98
CA LEU A 28 3.11 29.16 -2.32
C LEU A 28 4.49 29.78 -2.55
N PRO A 29 5.58 29.20 -2.02
CA PRO A 29 6.91 29.72 -2.33
C PRO A 29 7.05 29.74 -3.85
N SER A 30 7.50 30.87 -4.38
CA SER A 30 7.50 31.26 -5.81
C SER A 30 8.19 30.31 -6.79
N SER A 31 8.68 29.16 -6.31
CA SER A 31 9.40 28.14 -7.07
C SER A 31 8.66 26.80 -7.22
N LEU A 32 7.42 26.69 -6.71
CA LEU A 32 6.58 25.49 -6.81
C LEU A 32 5.43 25.71 -7.82
N PRO A 33 5.15 24.72 -8.69
CA PRO A 33 4.07 24.83 -9.67
C PRO A 33 2.69 24.84 -9.00
N SER A 34 1.73 25.55 -9.59
CA SER A 34 0.33 25.48 -9.19
C SER A 34 -0.29 24.11 -9.52
N ILE A 35 -1.38 23.74 -8.85
CA ILE A 35 -2.11 22.49 -9.09
C ILE A 35 -2.52 22.34 -10.57
N GLN A 36 -2.92 23.44 -11.21
CA GLN A 36 -3.32 23.45 -12.62
C GLN A 36 -2.15 23.24 -13.58
N GLN A 37 -1.01 23.88 -13.29
CA GLN A 37 0.23 23.65 -14.04
C GLN A 37 0.69 22.19 -13.90
N MET A 38 0.60 21.63 -12.70
CA MET A 38 0.91 20.22 -12.46
C MET A 38 0.02 19.27 -13.28
N LYS A 39 -1.30 19.55 -13.31
CA LYS A 39 -2.26 18.82 -14.14
C LYS A 39 -1.86 18.85 -15.62
N PHE A 40 -1.43 20.02 -16.11
CA PHE A 40 -0.99 20.20 -17.49
C PHE A 40 0.30 19.44 -17.81
N TYR A 41 1.33 19.56 -16.97
CA TYR A 41 2.62 18.87 -17.16
C TYR A 41 2.48 17.36 -17.17
N PHE A 42 1.74 16.80 -16.22
CA PHE A 42 1.54 15.35 -16.15
C PHE A 42 0.70 14.83 -17.33
N ARG A 43 -0.29 15.60 -17.79
CA ARG A 43 -1.04 15.27 -19.00
C ARG A 43 -0.13 15.23 -20.23
N GLN A 44 0.74 16.22 -20.41
CA GLN A 44 1.70 16.23 -21.51
C GLN A 44 2.64 15.03 -21.43
N TYR A 45 3.14 14.70 -20.24
CA TYR A 45 3.98 13.52 -20.02
C TYR A 45 3.30 12.23 -20.49
N LEU A 46 2.03 12.00 -20.14
CA LEU A 46 1.29 10.81 -20.60
C LEU A 46 1.10 10.77 -22.11
N HIS A 47 1.00 11.92 -22.79
CA HIS A 47 0.81 11.98 -24.23
C HIS A 47 2.11 11.86 -25.03
N HIS A 48 3.20 12.45 -24.55
CA HIS A 48 4.47 12.54 -25.27
C HIS A 48 5.53 11.51 -24.79
N GLY A 49 5.34 10.90 -23.61
CA GLY A 49 6.27 9.96 -22.93
C GLY A 49 6.51 8.61 -23.61
N GLY A 50 6.66 8.57 -24.93
CA GLY A 50 6.89 7.34 -25.72
C GLY A 50 5.64 6.47 -25.91
N GLY A 51 4.49 6.91 -25.40
CA GLY A 51 3.23 6.17 -25.45
C GLY A 51 3.28 4.80 -24.75
N GLU A 52 4.39 4.41 -24.15
CA GLU A 52 4.55 3.12 -23.47
C GLU A 52 3.81 3.12 -22.14
N LEU A 53 4.04 4.14 -21.31
CA LEU A 53 3.29 4.33 -20.05
C LEU A 53 1.78 4.44 -20.30
N LYS A 54 1.37 5.21 -21.31
CA LYS A 54 -0.03 5.31 -21.71
C LYS A 54 -0.59 4.00 -22.23
N ARG A 55 0.17 3.24 -23.02
CA ARG A 55 -0.22 1.90 -23.49
C ARG A 55 -0.32 0.91 -22.34
N ARG A 56 0.60 0.94 -21.38
CA ARG A 56 0.55 0.12 -20.16
C ARG A 56 -0.67 0.46 -19.32
N LEU A 57 -0.90 1.75 -19.06
CA LEU A 57 -2.08 2.25 -18.35
C LEU A 57 -3.39 1.80 -19.04
N LEU A 58 -3.49 1.95 -20.36
CA LEU A 58 -4.68 1.53 -21.10
C LEU A 58 -4.83 0.00 -21.15
N ALA A 59 -3.73 -0.75 -21.30
CA ALA A 59 -3.75 -2.20 -21.30
C ALA A 59 -4.08 -2.79 -19.93
N GLU A 60 -3.69 -2.13 -18.84
CA GLU A 60 -4.09 -2.50 -17.49
C GLU A 60 -5.56 -2.16 -17.22
N ALA A 61 -6.00 -0.96 -17.62
CA ALA A 61 -7.39 -0.54 -17.49
C ALA A 61 -8.36 -1.39 -18.34
N GLU A 62 -7.90 -2.01 -19.43
CA GLU A 62 -8.69 -2.97 -20.21
C GLU A 62 -8.75 -4.36 -19.58
N LYS A 63 -7.72 -4.74 -18.80
CA LYS A 63 -7.64 -6.07 -18.17
C LYS A 63 -8.31 -6.13 -16.79
N ASN A 64 -8.19 -5.07 -16.00
CA ASN A 64 -8.64 -5.01 -14.61
C ASN A 64 -9.39 -3.70 -14.32
N ASP A 65 -10.46 -3.77 -13.51
CA ASP A 65 -11.18 -2.58 -13.00
C ASP A 65 -10.34 -1.75 -12.00
N SER A 66 -9.23 -2.31 -11.51
CA SER A 66 -8.24 -1.68 -10.64
C SER A 66 -6.92 -1.47 -11.39
N CYS A 67 -6.50 -0.21 -11.56
CA CYS A 67 -5.24 0.12 -12.23
C CYS A 67 -4.20 0.61 -11.21
N LEU A 68 -3.09 -0.13 -11.10
CA LEU A 68 -1.92 0.24 -10.32
C LEU A 68 -0.80 0.66 -11.28
N LEU A 69 -0.66 1.97 -11.48
CA LEU A 69 0.35 2.48 -12.41
C LEU A 69 1.68 2.69 -11.69
N HIS A 70 2.71 1.96 -12.10
CA HIS A 70 4.08 2.19 -11.65
C HIS A 70 4.68 3.39 -12.39
N VAL A 71 5.10 4.41 -11.64
CA VAL A 71 5.75 5.61 -12.16
C VAL A 71 7.06 5.83 -11.43
N ASP A 72 8.16 5.77 -12.18
CA ASP A 72 9.50 5.98 -11.65
C ASP A 72 9.92 7.45 -11.83
N LEU A 73 10.39 8.07 -10.75
CA LEU A 73 10.91 9.45 -10.76
C LEU A 73 12.19 9.58 -11.58
N SER A 74 12.98 8.51 -11.71
CA SER A 74 14.15 8.46 -12.61
C SER A 74 13.75 8.58 -14.08
N ASP A 75 12.66 7.91 -14.47
CA ASP A 75 12.15 7.93 -15.84
C ASP A 75 11.57 9.30 -16.20
N LEU A 76 10.97 9.97 -15.22
CA LEU A 76 10.53 11.37 -15.37
C LEU A 76 11.71 12.33 -15.56
N LYS A 77 12.83 12.12 -14.84
CA LYS A 77 14.05 12.92 -15.02
C LYS A 77 14.70 12.67 -16.39
N SER A 78 14.81 11.41 -16.82
CA SER A 78 15.45 11.06 -18.09
C SER A 78 14.66 11.55 -19.30
N TYR A 79 13.33 11.59 -19.20
CA TYR A 79 12.44 12.07 -20.24
C TYR A 79 12.76 13.52 -20.69
N GLN A 80 13.28 14.36 -19.80
CA GLN A 80 13.73 15.72 -20.09
C GLN A 80 14.75 15.80 -21.24
N HIS A 81 15.59 14.78 -21.39
CA HIS A 81 16.67 14.75 -22.39
C HIS A 81 16.23 14.24 -23.77
N HIS A 82 15.01 13.69 -23.88
CA HIS A 82 14.48 13.10 -25.11
C HIS A 82 13.51 14.01 -25.88
N ILE A 83 13.22 15.21 -25.36
CA ILE A 83 12.25 16.13 -25.97
C ILE A 83 12.98 17.02 -26.98
N GLU A 84 12.68 16.84 -28.27
CA GLU A 84 13.07 17.79 -29.32
C GLU A 84 12.12 19.00 -29.31
N GLU A 85 12.57 20.18 -29.77
CA GLU A 85 11.75 21.41 -29.85
C GLU A 85 10.46 21.26 -30.68
N ALA A 86 10.39 20.23 -31.53
CA ALA A 86 9.21 19.88 -32.31
C ALA A 86 8.06 19.29 -31.47
N ASP A 87 8.37 18.55 -30.40
CA ASP A 87 7.39 17.88 -29.52
C ASP A 87 6.76 18.84 -28.50
N LEU A 88 7.36 20.02 -28.30
CA LEU A 88 6.82 21.12 -27.49
C LEU A 88 5.60 21.81 -28.13
N LYS A 89 5.32 21.52 -29.42
CA LYS A 89 4.12 21.99 -30.10
C LYS A 89 2.98 21.02 -29.80
N CYS A 90 1.86 21.57 -29.31
CA CYS A 90 0.65 20.80 -29.04
C CYS A 90 0.27 19.96 -30.28
N VAL A 91 0.21 18.64 -30.14
CA VAL A 91 -0.34 17.76 -31.17
C VAL A 91 -1.81 18.14 -31.37
N ASP A 92 -2.16 18.51 -32.61
CA ASP A 92 -3.47 18.98 -33.03
C ASP A 92 -4.58 17.96 -32.71
N THR A 93 -5.16 18.09 -31.52
CA THR A 93 -6.49 17.56 -31.23
C THR A 93 -7.52 18.61 -31.66
N PRO A 94 -8.71 18.22 -32.15
CA PRO A 94 -9.72 19.13 -32.70
C PRO A 94 -10.27 20.18 -31.69
N TYR A 95 -9.83 20.13 -30.43
CA TYR A 95 -10.14 21.06 -29.36
C TYR A 95 -9.08 22.15 -29.13
N CYS A 96 -7.96 22.14 -29.86
CA CYS A 96 -6.90 23.15 -29.71
C CYS A 96 -7.19 24.42 -30.53
N LYS A 97 -8.36 25.04 -30.33
CA LYS A 97 -8.71 26.31 -30.98
C LYS A 97 -8.63 27.45 -29.97
N LYS A 98 -7.40 27.96 -29.79
CA LYS A 98 -6.97 29.32 -29.38
C LYS A 98 -5.86 29.27 -28.31
N ARG A 99 -4.66 29.68 -28.75
CA ARG A 99 -3.51 30.20 -27.99
C ARG A 99 -2.84 29.28 -26.95
N GLN A 100 -1.64 28.83 -27.35
CA GLN A 100 -0.39 28.88 -26.56
C GLN A 100 -0.41 28.30 -25.14
N HIS A 101 -0.05 27.02 -25.01
CA HIS A 101 0.78 26.58 -23.90
C HIS A 101 1.85 25.64 -24.44
N ALA A 102 2.95 26.21 -24.94
CA ALA A 102 4.20 25.46 -25.01
C ALA A 102 4.57 25.09 -23.57
N ALA A 103 4.87 23.81 -23.31
CA ALA A 103 5.41 23.43 -22.02
C ALA A 103 6.72 24.23 -21.80
N PRO A 104 7.00 24.74 -20.59
CA PRO A 104 8.34 25.24 -20.29
C PRO A 104 9.34 24.13 -20.61
N PRO A 105 10.53 24.43 -21.16
CA PRO A 105 11.54 23.42 -21.47
C PRO A 105 11.82 22.55 -20.22
N ASP A 106 11.84 23.12 -19.01
CA ASP A 106 12.11 22.40 -17.76
C ASP A 106 10.89 21.73 -17.08
N PHE A 107 9.80 21.44 -17.80
CA PHE A 107 8.56 20.98 -17.17
C PHE A 107 8.73 19.67 -16.37
N ALA A 108 9.55 18.73 -16.84
CA ALA A 108 9.74 17.45 -16.17
C ALA A 108 10.50 17.62 -14.84
N HIS A 109 11.52 18.49 -14.83
CA HIS A 109 12.25 18.81 -13.60
C HIS A 109 11.38 19.55 -12.58
N GLN A 110 10.51 20.46 -13.02
CA GLN A 110 9.55 21.14 -12.16
C GLN A 110 8.49 20.17 -11.59
N LEU A 111 8.04 19.21 -12.40
CA LEU A 111 7.11 18.16 -12.00
C LEU A 111 7.74 17.25 -10.93
N VAL A 112 8.97 16.78 -11.16
CA VAL A 112 9.72 15.97 -10.19
C VAL A 112 9.93 16.76 -8.90
N LYS A 113 10.36 18.02 -8.99
CA LYS A 113 10.53 18.89 -7.81
C LYS A 113 9.21 19.06 -7.03
N GLY A 114 8.09 19.20 -7.73
CA GLY A 114 6.76 19.25 -7.12
C GLY A 114 6.42 17.96 -6.37
N LEU A 115 6.59 16.79 -7.01
CA LEU A 115 6.32 15.49 -6.41
C LEU A 115 7.24 15.17 -5.23
N THR A 116 8.51 15.59 -5.26
CA THR A 116 9.43 15.35 -4.13
C THR A 116 9.11 16.26 -2.93
N GLN A 117 8.74 17.52 -3.16
CA GLN A 117 8.51 18.49 -2.07
C GLN A 117 7.13 18.37 -1.43
N ARG A 118 6.07 18.09 -2.21
CA ARG A 118 4.68 17.97 -1.70
C ARG A 118 3.89 16.86 -2.41
N PRO A 119 4.31 15.59 -2.26
CA PRO A 119 3.66 14.47 -2.95
C PRO A 119 2.16 14.31 -2.60
N LEU A 120 1.77 14.50 -1.34
CA LEU A 120 0.38 14.27 -0.89
C LEU A 120 -0.66 15.17 -1.59
N VAL A 121 -0.26 16.37 -2.00
CA VAL A 121 -1.16 17.32 -2.67
C VAL A 121 -1.22 17.06 -4.18
N TYR A 122 -0.09 16.74 -4.80
CA TYR A 122 -0.01 16.58 -6.25
C TYR A 122 -0.41 15.19 -6.75
N LEU A 123 -0.17 14.13 -5.97
CA LEU A 123 -0.46 12.77 -6.39
C LEU A 123 -1.96 12.54 -6.69
N PRO A 124 -2.93 13.00 -5.87
CA PRO A 124 -4.35 12.90 -6.21
C PRO A 124 -4.73 13.67 -7.48
N VAL A 125 -3.98 14.72 -7.84
CA VAL A 125 -4.19 15.47 -9.09
C VAL A 125 -3.71 14.63 -10.28
N CYS A 126 -2.57 13.96 -10.14
CA CYS A 126 -2.06 13.03 -11.15
C CYS A 126 -3.00 11.82 -11.36
N GLU A 127 -3.53 11.23 -10.29
CA GLU A 127 -4.53 10.15 -10.38
C GLU A 127 -5.76 10.57 -11.19
N LYS A 128 -6.32 11.76 -10.89
CA LYS A 128 -7.45 12.32 -11.65
C LYS A 128 -7.13 12.54 -13.13
N VAL A 129 -5.88 12.88 -13.47
CA VAL A 129 -5.47 13.00 -14.88
C VAL A 129 -5.48 11.64 -15.57
N CYS A 130 -5.03 10.58 -14.89
CA CYS A 130 -5.11 9.22 -15.41
C CYS A 130 -6.56 8.80 -15.65
N GLU A 131 -7.44 9.03 -14.67
CA GLU A 131 -8.89 8.77 -14.80
C GLU A 131 -9.49 9.52 -16.01
N ASP A 132 -9.22 10.83 -16.13
CA ASP A 132 -9.65 11.66 -17.27
C ASP A 132 -9.18 11.07 -18.63
N VAL A 133 -7.99 10.48 -18.69
CA VAL A 133 -7.43 9.88 -19.92
C VAL A 133 -8.08 8.54 -20.24
N ILE A 134 -8.31 7.69 -19.23
CA ILE A 134 -9.01 6.40 -19.38
C ILE A 134 -10.43 6.65 -19.89
N GLU A 135 -11.17 7.56 -19.26
CA GLU A 135 -12.54 7.88 -19.66
C GLU A 135 -12.61 8.38 -21.12
N LYS A 136 -11.72 9.29 -21.50
CA LYS A 136 -11.65 9.78 -22.89
C LYS A 136 -11.35 8.66 -23.88
N SER A 137 -10.44 7.75 -23.54
CA SER A 137 -10.10 6.61 -24.40
C SER A 137 -11.26 5.61 -24.52
N ALA A 138 -12.00 5.37 -23.44
CA ALA A 138 -13.17 4.49 -23.42
C ALA A 138 -14.32 5.05 -24.26
N ILE A 139 -14.52 6.37 -24.25
CA ILE A 139 -15.49 7.03 -25.14
C ILE A 139 -15.09 6.86 -26.61
N LEU A 140 -13.81 7.04 -26.93
CA LEU A 140 -13.30 6.90 -28.30
C LEU A 140 -13.40 5.46 -28.82
N SER A 141 -13.08 4.46 -28.01
CA SER A 141 -13.19 3.05 -28.40
C SER A 141 -14.65 2.61 -28.60
N HIS A 142 -15.58 3.15 -27.82
CA HIS A 142 -17.01 2.91 -28.02
C HIS A 142 -17.53 3.58 -29.30
N HIS A 143 -17.09 4.81 -29.59
CA HIS A 143 -17.49 5.54 -30.79
C HIS A 143 -16.94 4.90 -32.07
N SER A 144 -15.71 4.35 -32.03
CA SER A 144 -15.13 3.61 -33.15
C SER A 144 -15.82 2.26 -33.40
N ARG A 145 -16.27 1.56 -32.34
CA ARG A 145 -17.10 0.34 -32.49
C ARG A 145 -18.47 0.61 -33.12
N LEU A 146 -19.07 1.77 -32.85
CA LEU A 146 -20.36 2.16 -33.45
C LEU A 146 -20.25 2.60 -34.92
N LEU A 147 -19.15 3.27 -35.30
CA LEU A 147 -18.92 3.72 -36.68
C LEU A 147 -18.24 2.66 -37.57
N GLY A 148 -17.57 1.68 -36.97
CA GLY A 148 -16.92 0.55 -37.65
C GLY A 148 -17.87 -0.59 -38.08
N GLY A 149 -19.18 -0.32 -38.17
CA GLY A 149 -20.20 -1.25 -38.66
C GLY A 149 -20.10 -1.50 -40.18
N GLY A 150 -18.99 -2.12 -40.61
CA GLY A 150 -18.79 -2.68 -41.94
C GLY A 150 -18.48 -4.17 -41.86
N ARG A 151 -19.52 -5.00 -41.97
CA ARG A 151 -19.51 -6.46 -42.22
C ARG A 151 -18.56 -7.33 -41.37
N ALA A 152 -19.10 -7.89 -40.29
CA ALA A 152 -18.73 -9.24 -39.83
C ALA A 152 -20.01 -10.08 -39.67
N LEU A 153 -20.14 -11.13 -40.48
CA LEU A 153 -21.20 -12.14 -40.42
C LEU A 153 -20.92 -13.11 -39.27
N GLY A 154 -21.96 -13.43 -38.49
CA GLY A 154 -22.11 -14.72 -37.82
C GLY A 154 -21.66 -14.80 -36.35
N GLY A 155 -22.64 -14.78 -35.43
CA GLY A 155 -22.44 -15.19 -34.03
C GLY A 155 -23.49 -14.59 -33.11
N GLY A 156 -24.62 -15.27 -32.95
CA GLY A 156 -25.74 -14.81 -32.13
C GLY A 156 -25.39 -14.69 -30.64
N GLY A 157 -25.63 -13.50 -30.09
CA GLY A 157 -25.74 -13.23 -28.66
C GLY A 157 -26.85 -12.21 -28.47
N GLN A 158 -27.80 -12.50 -27.60
CA GLN A 158 -29.02 -11.73 -27.35
C GLN A 158 -28.69 -10.25 -27.05
N ASN A 159 -29.32 -9.36 -27.81
CA ASN A 159 -29.28 -7.92 -27.58
C ASN A 159 -30.24 -7.56 -26.44
N ASP A 160 -29.70 -7.34 -25.24
CA ASP A 160 -30.40 -6.60 -24.19
C ASP A 160 -30.34 -5.09 -24.49
N PRO A 161 -31.46 -4.38 -24.73
CA PRO A 161 -31.45 -2.95 -25.05
C PRO A 161 -31.28 -2.01 -23.84
N LEU A 162 -31.01 -2.55 -22.64
CA LEU A 162 -30.95 -1.80 -21.37
C LEU A 162 -29.59 -1.88 -20.68
N GLY A 163 -28.51 -1.95 -21.46
CA GLY A 163 -27.13 -1.86 -20.99
C GLY A 163 -26.69 -0.45 -20.58
N ARG A 164 -27.43 0.25 -19.70
CA ARG A 164 -26.78 1.23 -18.78
C ARG A 164 -26.01 0.42 -17.73
N GLY A 165 -25.05 -0.39 -18.18
CA GLY A 165 -24.08 -1.01 -17.29
C GLY A 165 -23.39 0.13 -16.56
N ARG A 166 -23.52 0.14 -15.23
CA ARG A 166 -22.82 1.07 -14.34
C ARG A 166 -21.40 1.23 -14.86
N ARG A 167 -21.07 2.40 -15.42
CA ARG A 167 -19.68 2.80 -15.66
C ARG A 167 -19.06 2.92 -14.27
N GLY A 168 -18.52 1.82 -13.75
CA GLY A 168 -17.68 1.86 -12.57
C GLY A 168 -16.54 2.80 -12.89
N LEU A 169 -16.37 3.85 -12.09
CA LEU A 169 -15.18 4.68 -12.15
C LEU A 169 -13.99 3.74 -11.89
N VAL A 170 -13.14 3.57 -12.90
CA VAL A 170 -11.90 2.80 -12.77
C VAL A 170 -11.03 3.56 -11.76
N GLN A 171 -10.81 2.97 -10.59
CA GLN A 171 -9.93 3.59 -9.59
C GLN A 171 -8.49 3.39 -10.01
N VAL A 172 -7.79 4.51 -10.23
CA VAL A 172 -6.35 4.50 -10.53
C VAL A 172 -5.58 4.86 -9.28
N GLN A 173 -4.57 4.07 -8.96
CA GLN A 173 -3.56 4.42 -7.96
C GLN A 173 -2.20 4.50 -8.63
N ILE A 174 -1.44 5.54 -8.31
CA ILE A 174 -0.07 5.69 -8.79
C ILE A 174 0.88 5.15 -7.72
N ASN A 175 1.67 4.15 -8.09
CA ASN A 175 2.80 3.65 -7.31
C ASN A 175 4.06 4.44 -7.69
N LEU A 176 4.40 5.43 -6.86
CA LEU A 176 5.52 6.33 -7.13
C LEU A 176 6.83 5.74 -6.57
N MET A 177 7.79 5.48 -7.45
CA MET A 177 9.08 4.88 -7.10
C MET A 177 10.23 5.83 -7.45
N ASP A 178 11.33 5.74 -6.72
CA ASP A 178 12.59 6.39 -7.11
C ASP A 178 13.73 5.39 -7.00
N THR A 179 13.99 4.68 -8.09
CA THR A 179 15.04 3.67 -8.20
C THR A 179 16.45 4.30 -8.14
N SER A 180 16.56 5.59 -8.47
CA SER A 180 17.85 6.30 -8.52
C SER A 180 18.29 6.91 -7.18
N ALA A 181 17.36 7.10 -6.25
CA ALA A 181 17.65 7.77 -4.98
C ALA A 181 18.36 6.83 -3.99
N ALA A 182 19.37 7.38 -3.29
CA ALA A 182 20.01 6.68 -2.19
C ALA A 182 19.02 6.45 -1.04
N HIS A 183 19.09 5.27 -0.44
CA HIS A 183 18.24 4.90 0.68
C HIS A 183 18.62 5.71 1.92
N THR A 184 17.62 6.33 2.55
CA THR A 184 17.80 7.01 3.84
C THR A 184 17.54 6.01 4.97
N PRO A 185 18.50 5.76 5.87
CA PRO A 185 18.28 4.86 6.99
C PRO A 185 17.30 5.48 7.97
N ILE A 186 16.55 4.64 8.70
CA ILE A 186 15.52 5.06 9.67
C ILE A 186 16.07 6.06 10.69
N ARG A 187 17.35 5.93 11.08
CA ARG A 187 18.02 6.83 12.03
C ARG A 187 18.26 8.25 11.53
N HIS A 188 18.31 8.43 10.20
CA HIS A 188 18.52 9.74 9.58
C HIS A 188 17.21 10.45 9.21
N LEU A 189 16.06 9.85 9.53
CA LEU A 189 14.74 10.47 9.36
C LEU A 189 14.52 11.55 10.42
N LEU A 190 14.91 12.78 10.08
CA LEU A 190 14.81 13.96 10.94
C LEU A 190 13.58 14.80 10.60
N SER A 191 13.21 15.72 11.49
CA SER A 191 12.07 16.64 11.32
C SER A 191 12.15 17.51 10.05
N ARG A 192 13.35 17.76 9.52
CA ARG A 192 13.53 18.48 8.24
C ARG A 192 12.87 17.79 7.04
N GLN A 193 12.71 16.47 7.10
CA GLN A 193 12.11 15.66 6.04
C GLN A 193 10.61 15.43 6.24
N GLN A 194 9.98 16.12 7.21
CA GLN A 194 8.54 16.05 7.42
C GLN A 194 7.79 16.57 6.19
N GLU A 195 6.76 15.84 5.77
CA GLU A 195 5.95 16.07 4.56
C GLU A 195 6.73 16.03 3.22
N GLN A 196 7.99 15.58 3.23
CA GLN A 196 8.79 15.37 2.03
C GLN A 196 8.80 13.90 1.61
N PHE A 197 9.03 13.67 0.32
CA PHE A 197 9.24 12.33 -0.21
C PHE A 197 10.56 11.75 0.29
N ILE A 198 10.51 10.55 0.86
CA ILE A 198 11.65 9.81 1.38
C ILE A 198 11.66 8.39 0.80
N VAL A 199 12.86 7.83 0.75
CA VAL A 199 13.10 6.43 0.37
C VAL A 199 13.83 5.78 1.52
N THR A 200 13.21 4.77 2.14
CA THR A 200 13.75 4.09 3.32
C THR A 200 13.71 2.58 3.11
N THR A 201 14.72 1.88 3.62
CA THR A 201 14.84 0.43 3.54
C THR A 201 14.60 -0.21 4.91
N GLY A 202 14.07 -1.43 4.91
CA GLY A 202 13.91 -2.18 6.15
C GLY A 202 13.26 -3.55 5.96
N ILE A 203 13.07 -4.25 7.09
CA ILE A 203 12.39 -5.53 7.17
C ILE A 203 11.03 -5.32 7.84
N ILE A 204 9.96 -5.91 7.29
CA ILE A 204 8.66 -5.89 7.98
C ILE A 204 8.70 -6.86 9.14
N VAL A 205 8.34 -6.39 10.33
CA VAL A 205 8.26 -7.24 11.53
C VAL A 205 6.84 -7.74 11.75
N SER A 206 5.86 -6.88 11.52
CA SER A 206 4.45 -7.22 11.75
C SER A 206 3.56 -6.47 10.77
N SER A 207 2.51 -7.14 10.33
CA SER A 207 1.42 -6.55 9.56
C SER A 207 0.12 -6.66 10.37
N ARG A 208 -0.64 -5.56 10.46
CA ARG A 208 -2.03 -5.62 10.96
C ARG A 208 -2.96 -6.03 9.82
N PRO A 209 -4.10 -6.67 10.11
CA PRO A 209 -5.10 -6.92 9.08
C PRO A 209 -5.59 -5.60 8.47
N PRO A 210 -5.95 -5.58 7.17
CA PRO A 210 -6.53 -4.41 6.53
C PRO A 210 -7.78 -3.93 7.27
N ALA A 211 -7.89 -2.61 7.45
CA ALA A 211 -9.02 -1.94 8.04
C ALA A 211 -9.65 -0.99 7.01
N CYS A 212 -10.98 -0.87 7.03
CA CYS A 212 -11.67 0.00 6.12
C CYS A 212 -11.64 1.46 6.61
N ARG A 213 -11.38 2.39 5.70
CA ARG A 213 -11.38 3.83 5.92
C ARG A 213 -12.33 4.52 4.95
N LEU A 214 -12.98 5.57 5.40
CA LEU A 214 -13.85 6.40 4.55
C LEU A 214 -13.01 7.32 3.65
N GLN A 215 -13.28 7.29 2.34
CA GLN A 215 -12.64 8.18 1.36
C GLN A 215 -13.60 9.29 0.93
N THR A 216 -14.85 8.95 0.63
CA THR A 216 -15.92 9.94 0.41
C THR A 216 -17.02 9.72 1.44
N VAL A 217 -17.27 10.76 2.24
CA VAL A 217 -18.29 10.72 3.28
C VAL A 217 -19.49 11.53 2.82
N VAL A 218 -20.65 10.90 2.74
CA VAL A 218 -21.91 11.60 2.52
C VAL A 218 -22.55 11.82 3.88
N ILE A 219 -22.80 13.09 4.21
CA ILE A 219 -23.49 13.46 5.44
C ILE A 219 -24.83 14.10 5.11
N GLN A 220 -25.83 13.77 5.92
CA GLN A 220 -27.20 14.25 5.75
C GLN A 220 -27.68 14.94 7.03
N CYS A 221 -28.30 16.10 6.88
CA CYS A 221 -28.93 16.80 7.99
C CYS A 221 -30.23 16.09 8.39
N ARG A 222 -30.44 15.86 9.69
CA ARG A 222 -31.67 15.23 10.23
C ARG A 222 -32.93 16.06 10.02
N TYR A 223 -32.79 17.37 9.88
CA TYR A 223 -33.91 18.31 9.92
C TYR A 223 -34.31 18.82 8.52
N CYS A 224 -33.34 19.21 7.68
CA CYS A 224 -33.62 19.70 6.31
C CYS A 224 -33.35 18.68 5.21
N ASN A 225 -32.90 17.47 5.54
CA ASN A 225 -32.47 16.46 4.56
C ASN A 225 -31.39 16.95 3.57
N HIS A 226 -30.67 18.03 3.91
CA HIS A 226 -29.57 18.50 3.09
C HIS A 226 -28.42 17.48 3.14
N LYS A 227 -28.07 16.96 1.96
CA LYS A 227 -26.95 16.05 1.75
C LYS A 227 -25.73 16.83 1.26
N MET A 228 -24.57 16.51 1.80
CA MET A 228 -23.29 17.02 1.30
C MET A 228 -22.25 15.90 1.28
N ILE A 229 -21.35 15.99 0.31
CA ILE A 229 -20.27 15.03 0.10
C ILE A 229 -18.98 15.69 0.57
N LEU A 230 -18.29 15.06 1.51
CA LEU A 230 -17.00 15.48 2.04
C LEU A 230 -15.93 14.50 1.55
N PRO A 231 -15.03 14.90 0.64
CA PRO A 231 -13.86 14.10 0.29
C PRO A 231 -12.85 14.15 1.45
N LEU A 232 -12.47 12.99 1.96
CA LEU A 232 -11.43 12.86 2.98
C LEU A 232 -10.11 12.48 2.32
N PRO A 233 -9.01 13.23 2.56
CA PRO A 233 -7.69 12.80 2.13
C PRO A 233 -7.24 11.57 2.91
N GLU A 234 -6.59 10.63 2.22
CA GLU A 234 -6.26 9.30 2.75
C GLU A 234 -5.36 9.33 3.98
N TRP A 235 -4.51 10.35 4.07
CA TRP A 235 -3.53 10.49 5.15
C TRP A 235 -4.09 11.17 6.40
N ARG A 236 -5.30 11.77 6.38
CA ARG A 236 -5.85 12.52 7.53
C ARG A 236 -6.94 11.74 8.27
N GLU A 237 -6.71 11.42 9.54
CA GLU A 237 -7.59 10.52 10.32
C GLU A 237 -8.88 11.17 10.81
N GLN A 238 -8.89 12.49 11.01
CA GLN A 238 -10.01 13.15 11.66
C GLN A 238 -10.96 13.78 10.64
N LEU A 239 -12.16 13.21 10.55
CA LEU A 239 -13.32 13.87 9.93
C LEU A 239 -13.83 14.95 10.89
N GLN A 240 -13.77 16.21 10.48
CA GLN A 240 -14.43 17.31 11.18
C GLN A 240 -15.79 17.57 10.54
N LEU A 241 -16.85 17.15 11.21
CA LEU A 241 -18.21 17.46 10.80
C LEU A 241 -18.51 18.95 11.07
N PRO A 242 -19.21 19.64 10.15
CA PRO A 242 -19.68 20.99 10.42
C PRO A 242 -20.62 21.00 11.62
N ARG A 243 -20.34 21.86 12.61
CA ARG A 243 -21.16 22.01 13.84
C ARG A 243 -22.57 22.53 13.58
N PHE A 244 -22.78 23.22 12.47
CA PHE A 244 -24.05 23.85 12.11
C PHE A 244 -24.47 23.49 10.68
N CYS A 245 -25.78 23.53 10.43
CA CYS A 245 -26.35 23.23 9.13
C CYS A 245 -26.02 24.33 8.09
N LEU A 246 -25.01 24.11 7.25
CA LEU A 246 -24.61 25.01 6.15
C LEU A 246 -25.78 25.45 5.23
N TYR A 247 -26.75 24.55 4.96
CA TYR A 247 -27.93 24.91 4.15
C TYR A 247 -28.75 26.06 4.75
N SER A 248 -28.91 26.07 6.07
CA SER A 248 -29.64 27.13 6.77
C SER A 248 -28.85 28.44 6.84
N GLN A 249 -27.51 28.37 6.85
CA GLN A 249 -26.64 29.55 6.85
C GLN A 249 -26.61 30.25 5.47
N ASN A 250 -26.58 29.49 4.37
CA ASN A 250 -26.54 30.05 3.01
C ASN A 250 -27.87 30.70 2.57
N ARG A 251 -29.01 30.32 3.17
CA ARG A 251 -30.28 31.03 2.92
C ARG A 251 -30.29 32.43 3.55
N VAL A 252 -29.60 32.62 4.67
CA VAL A 252 -29.51 33.93 5.34
C VAL A 252 -28.67 34.91 4.51
N SER A 253 -27.55 34.47 3.94
CA SER A 253 -26.69 35.33 3.11
C SER A 253 -27.34 35.77 1.80
N SER A 254 -28.24 34.96 1.23
CA SER A 254 -28.96 35.29 0.00
C SER A 254 -30.16 36.23 0.22
N GLN A 255 -30.75 36.28 1.42
CA GLN A 255 -31.79 37.26 1.76
C GLN A 255 -31.23 38.62 2.19
N SER A 256 -29.99 38.68 2.70
CA SER A 256 -29.33 39.95 3.08
C SER A 256 -28.76 40.78 1.90
N GLY A 257 -28.89 40.29 0.65
CA GLY A 257 -28.36 40.95 -0.56
C GLY A 257 -29.33 41.83 -1.33
N ALA A 258 -30.62 41.84 -0.97
CA ALA A 258 -31.63 42.67 -1.61
C ALA A 258 -32.47 43.38 -0.54
N GLY A 259 -32.15 44.65 -0.25
CA GLY A 259 -32.96 45.51 0.61
C GLY A 259 -32.16 46.22 1.70
N GLY A 260 -31.34 47.18 1.31
CA GLY A 260 -31.02 48.27 2.21
C GLY A 260 -32.27 49.13 2.44
N LEU A 261 -32.45 49.52 3.71
CA LEU A 261 -33.39 50.52 4.27
C LEU A 261 -34.75 50.01 4.80
N GLY A 262 -34.80 49.93 6.14
CA GLY A 262 -35.91 50.47 6.94
C GLY A 262 -37.00 49.51 7.38
N GLY A 263 -37.13 49.30 8.71
CA GLY A 263 -38.34 48.71 9.29
C GLY A 263 -38.19 48.18 10.71
N ILE A 264 -38.28 49.07 11.70
CA ILE A 264 -38.69 48.72 13.08
C ILE A 264 -40.22 48.62 13.06
N GLY A 265 -40.80 47.49 13.44
CA GLY A 265 -42.25 47.37 13.58
C GLY A 265 -42.71 45.92 13.77
N GLY A 266 -43.39 45.64 14.89
CA GLY A 266 -43.74 44.29 15.30
C GLY A 266 -44.99 43.71 14.65
N GLY A 267 -45.14 42.39 14.81
CA GLY A 267 -46.42 41.76 15.13
C GLY A 267 -47.18 41.10 13.97
N GLY A 268 -47.31 39.78 14.04
CA GLY A 268 -48.52 39.10 13.56
C GLY A 268 -48.33 38.09 12.43
N GLY A 269 -48.04 36.84 12.82
CA GLY A 269 -48.61 35.62 12.24
C GLY A 269 -48.83 35.52 10.73
N GLU A 270 -47.80 35.08 10.01
CA GLU A 270 -47.97 34.13 8.90
C GLU A 270 -47.01 32.97 9.16
N GLN A 271 -47.53 31.75 9.11
CA GLN A 271 -46.78 30.52 9.34
C GLN A 271 -45.82 30.31 8.18
N ASP A 272 -44.57 30.71 8.36
CA ASP A 272 -43.45 30.38 7.48
C ASP A 272 -43.29 28.85 7.38
N LEU A 273 -43.90 28.25 6.36
CA LEU A 273 -43.71 26.85 5.94
C LEU A 273 -42.27 26.53 5.47
N GLY A 274 -41.29 27.38 5.78
CA GLY A 274 -39.91 27.29 5.30
C GLY A 274 -38.85 27.04 6.37
N ASP A 275 -39.20 27.12 7.66
CA ASP A 275 -38.24 26.94 8.74
C ASP A 275 -38.20 25.46 9.15
N LEU A 276 -37.39 24.66 8.44
CA LEU A 276 -37.20 23.21 8.67
C LEU A 276 -36.57 22.87 10.05
N GLY A 277 -36.61 23.78 11.04
CA GLY A 277 -36.17 23.53 12.41
C GLY A 277 -34.67 23.22 12.56
N CYS A 278 -33.85 23.60 11.57
CA CYS A 278 -32.41 23.31 11.50
C CYS A 278 -31.52 24.40 12.11
N ARG A 279 -32.09 25.60 12.32
CA ARG A 279 -31.36 26.81 12.66
C ARG A 279 -30.69 26.65 14.02
N ASN A 280 -29.38 26.91 14.09
CA ASN A 280 -28.54 26.90 15.29
C ASN A 280 -28.59 25.62 16.15
N LYS A 281 -29.03 24.49 15.61
CA LYS A 281 -28.92 23.20 16.31
C LYS A 281 -27.48 22.68 16.21
N PRO A 282 -26.85 22.28 17.33
CA PRO A 282 -25.52 21.69 17.32
C PRO A 282 -25.56 20.29 16.67
N ASP A 283 -24.56 20.00 15.85
CA ASP A 283 -24.28 18.70 15.20
C ASP A 283 -25.50 18.04 14.52
N PRO A 284 -26.14 18.70 13.54
CA PRO A 284 -27.36 18.20 12.90
C PRO A 284 -27.10 17.11 11.84
N TYR A 285 -25.84 16.88 11.47
CA TYR A 285 -25.44 15.96 10.42
C TYR A 285 -25.16 14.56 10.96
N PHE A 286 -25.66 13.54 10.27
CA PHE A 286 -25.26 12.15 10.46
C PHE A 286 -24.65 11.60 9.17
N ILE A 287 -23.79 10.59 9.30
CA ILE A 287 -23.13 9.95 8.16
C ILE A 287 -24.10 8.92 7.56
N VAL A 288 -24.32 9.00 6.25
CA VAL A 288 -25.13 8.03 5.50
C VAL A 288 -24.20 6.95 4.97
N THR A 289 -24.03 5.87 5.73
CA THR A 289 -23.09 4.77 5.41
C THR A 289 -23.33 4.15 4.03
N ASN A 290 -24.59 4.11 3.57
CA ASN A 290 -24.95 3.50 2.29
C ASN A 290 -24.43 4.26 1.06
N GLU A 291 -24.15 5.56 1.20
CA GLU A 291 -23.68 6.42 0.10
C GLU A 291 -22.19 6.76 0.23
N CYS A 292 -21.51 6.22 1.25
CA CYS A 292 -20.09 6.41 1.48
C CYS A 292 -19.22 5.47 0.65
N SER A 293 -18.05 5.95 0.20
CA SER A 293 -17.01 5.08 -0.34
C SER A 293 -15.97 4.74 0.72
N PHE A 294 -15.55 3.47 0.73
CA PHE A 294 -14.55 2.94 1.62
C PHE A 294 -13.31 2.52 0.82
N VAL A 295 -12.16 2.65 1.47
CA VAL A 295 -10.84 2.26 0.97
C VAL A 295 -10.14 1.45 2.05
N ASP A 296 -9.44 0.39 1.65
CA ASP A 296 -8.67 -0.43 2.57
C ASP A 296 -7.36 0.25 2.95
N VAL A 297 -7.04 0.14 4.23
CA VAL A 297 -5.86 0.74 4.85
C VAL A 297 -5.20 -0.27 5.76
N GLN A 298 -3.89 -0.43 5.63
CA GLN A 298 -3.13 -1.40 6.39
C GLN A 298 -1.96 -0.73 7.11
N SER A 299 -1.81 -1.04 8.40
CA SER A 299 -0.67 -0.59 9.19
C SER A 299 0.41 -1.67 9.25
N LEU A 300 1.61 -1.36 8.78
CA LEU A 300 2.78 -2.23 8.85
C LEU A 300 3.80 -1.68 9.85
N LYS A 301 4.66 -2.54 10.40
CA LYS A 301 5.83 -2.12 11.18
C LYS A 301 7.11 -2.47 10.43
N LEU A 302 7.91 -1.46 10.15
CA LEU A 302 9.22 -1.57 9.51
C LEU A 302 10.33 -1.50 10.57
N GLN A 303 11.30 -2.39 10.50
CA GLN A 303 12.52 -2.35 11.30
C GLN A 303 13.73 -2.08 10.40
N GLU A 304 14.74 -1.40 10.92
CA GLU A 304 15.98 -1.15 10.18
C GLU A 304 16.70 -2.47 9.84
N LEU A 305 17.48 -2.45 8.76
CA LEU A 305 18.27 -3.61 8.37
C LEU A 305 19.33 -3.90 9.45
N PRO A 306 19.61 -5.17 9.79
CA PRO A 306 20.60 -5.51 10.81
C PRO A 306 22.02 -5.04 10.47
N GLU A 307 22.30 -4.81 9.19
CA GLU A 307 23.57 -4.31 8.66
C GLU A 307 23.77 -2.81 8.92
N ASP A 308 22.67 -2.05 9.05
CA ASP A 308 22.68 -0.60 9.27
C ASP A 308 22.66 -0.21 10.75
N VAL A 309 22.54 -1.19 11.66
CA VAL A 309 22.47 -0.95 13.10
C VAL A 309 23.87 -0.64 13.63
N PRO A 310 24.09 0.51 14.31
CA PRO A 310 25.37 0.79 14.94
C PRO A 310 25.63 -0.20 16.09
N THR A 311 26.89 -0.58 16.26
CA THR A 311 27.31 -1.53 17.29
C THR A 311 26.95 -1.02 18.68
N GLY A 312 26.30 -1.89 19.48
CA GLY A 312 25.89 -1.58 20.86
C GLY A 312 24.47 -1.03 21.03
N ASP A 313 23.77 -0.72 19.93
CA ASP A 313 22.43 -0.15 19.96
C ASP A 313 21.36 -1.17 19.52
N MET A 314 20.16 -1.09 20.10
CA MET A 314 19.03 -1.93 19.68
C MET A 314 18.44 -1.41 18.36
N PRO A 315 18.03 -2.29 17.42
CA PRO A 315 17.41 -1.87 16.17
C PRO A 315 16.12 -1.08 16.37
N ARG A 316 15.98 0.05 15.67
CA ARG A 316 14.78 0.90 15.70
C ARG A 316 13.71 0.42 14.72
N HIS A 317 12.46 0.74 15.01
CA HIS A 317 11.31 0.44 14.15
C HIS A 317 10.43 1.69 13.95
N MET A 318 9.65 1.68 12.87
CA MET A 318 8.76 2.74 12.46
C MET A 318 7.45 2.16 11.94
N GLN A 319 6.34 2.90 12.12
CA GLN A 319 5.04 2.50 11.59
C GLN A 319 4.86 3.02 10.16
N LEU A 320 4.32 2.16 9.30
CA LEU A 320 3.93 2.48 7.93
C LEU A 320 2.42 2.42 7.79
N ASN A 321 1.87 3.24 6.91
CA ASN A 321 0.46 3.22 6.53
C ASN A 321 0.33 3.04 5.02
N CYS A 322 -0.17 1.87 4.60
CA CYS A 322 -0.42 1.49 3.21
C CYS A 322 -1.91 1.67 2.88
N THR A 323 -2.23 2.14 1.68
CA THR A 323 -3.61 2.39 1.24
C THR A 323 -3.94 1.72 -0.09
N ARG A 324 -5.23 1.41 -0.29
CA ARG A 324 -5.82 0.85 -1.52
C ARG A 324 -5.09 -0.44 -1.96
N PHE A 325 -4.49 -0.45 -3.15
CA PHE A 325 -3.89 -1.66 -3.74
C PHE A 325 -2.56 -2.06 -3.11
N LEU A 326 -1.95 -1.19 -2.29
CA LEU A 326 -0.72 -1.49 -1.56
C LEU A 326 -0.96 -2.33 -0.29
N THR A 327 -2.22 -2.56 0.11
CA THR A 327 -2.54 -3.46 1.21
C THR A 327 -2.29 -4.92 0.82
N ASP A 328 -1.89 -5.73 1.79
CA ASP A 328 -1.55 -7.16 1.68
C ASP A 328 -0.46 -7.51 0.66
N GLN A 329 0.25 -6.51 0.12
CA GLN A 329 1.42 -6.75 -0.74
C GLN A 329 2.64 -7.22 0.05
N ALA A 330 2.69 -6.94 1.35
CA ALA A 330 3.91 -6.95 2.12
C ALA A 330 3.76 -7.83 3.37
N PHE A 331 4.56 -8.90 3.45
CA PHE A 331 4.47 -9.87 4.55
C PHE A 331 5.55 -9.64 5.60
N PRO A 332 5.30 -10.00 6.88
CA PRO A 332 6.36 -10.08 7.89
C PRO A 332 7.53 -10.93 7.40
N GLY A 333 8.76 -10.43 7.58
CA GLY A 333 10.00 -11.03 7.08
C GLY A 333 10.44 -10.58 5.69
N ASP A 334 9.64 -9.80 4.97
CA ASP A 334 10.03 -9.20 3.69
C ASP A 334 10.97 -7.99 3.88
N ARG A 335 12.03 -7.95 3.05
CA ARG A 335 12.93 -6.80 2.92
C ARG A 335 12.41 -5.89 1.82
N LEU A 336 12.13 -4.64 2.15
CA LEU A 336 11.49 -3.70 1.23
C LEU A 336 12.26 -2.38 1.17
N ILE A 337 12.25 -1.77 -0.01
CA ILE A 337 12.44 -0.33 -0.19
C ILE A 337 11.04 0.28 -0.21
N ILE A 338 10.82 1.22 0.69
CA ILE A 338 9.57 1.94 0.84
C ILE A 338 9.79 3.36 0.38
N HIS A 339 8.94 3.76 -0.55
CA HIS A 339 8.81 5.13 -1.02
C HIS A 339 7.59 5.73 -0.35
N GLY A 340 7.78 6.83 0.38
CA GLY A 340 6.70 7.36 1.18
C GLY A 340 6.97 8.76 1.68
N VAL A 341 6.02 9.24 2.48
CA VAL A 341 6.06 10.58 3.06
C VAL A 341 6.07 10.43 4.56
N LEU A 342 7.06 11.03 5.21
CA LEU A 342 7.10 11.10 6.65
C LEU A 342 6.04 12.09 7.14
N THR A 343 5.07 11.62 7.89
CA THR A 343 3.97 12.44 8.41
C THR A 343 3.76 12.14 9.90
N THR A 344 3.02 13.03 10.56
CA THR A 344 2.68 12.93 11.98
C THR A 344 1.20 12.66 12.10
N ASN A 345 0.83 11.77 13.02
CA ASN A 345 -0.57 11.70 13.42
C ASN A 345 -0.85 12.89 14.33
N ILE A 346 -1.45 13.94 13.77
CA ILE A 346 -2.01 15.04 14.54
C ILE A 346 -3.32 14.53 15.15
N THR A 347 -3.21 13.66 16.15
CA THR A 347 -4.32 13.45 17.08
C THR A 347 -4.44 14.77 17.82
N SER A 348 -5.37 15.62 17.37
CA SER A 348 -5.61 16.90 18.01
C SER A 348 -5.83 16.69 19.51
N PRO A 349 -5.07 17.35 20.40
CA PRO A 349 -5.32 17.30 21.83
C PRO A 349 -6.69 17.92 22.21
N TYR A 350 -7.38 18.55 21.24
CA TYR A 350 -8.64 19.25 21.44
C TYR A 350 -9.91 18.40 21.24
N GLY A 351 -9.81 17.06 21.29
CA GLY A 351 -10.97 16.16 21.29
C GLY A 351 -11.82 16.16 22.58
N ARG A 352 -11.43 16.91 23.62
CA ARG A 352 -12.19 17.07 24.88
C ARG A 352 -12.40 18.52 25.34
N PHE A 353 -12.30 19.51 24.45
CA PHE A 353 -12.85 20.83 24.74
C PHE A 353 -14.29 20.91 24.23
N SER A 354 -15.18 20.20 24.94
CA SER A 354 -16.58 20.60 24.99
C SER A 354 -16.63 22.05 25.44
N ALA A 355 -17.33 22.88 24.66
CA ALA A 355 -17.44 24.31 24.87
C ALA A 355 -17.97 24.59 26.29
N THR A 356 -17.09 24.96 27.21
CA THR A 356 -17.49 25.61 28.46
C THR A 356 -17.64 27.09 28.10
N ILE A 357 -18.88 27.53 28.00
CA ILE A 357 -19.27 28.94 28.00
C ILE A 357 -18.60 29.61 29.21
N PRO A 358 -17.98 30.80 29.08
CA PRO A 358 -17.48 31.52 30.24
C PRO A 358 -18.70 31.99 31.07
N GLY A 359 -18.98 31.27 32.17
CA GLY A 359 -20.03 31.66 33.12
C GLY A 359 -21.03 30.56 33.51
N GLY A 360 -20.58 29.35 33.84
CA GLY A 360 -21.44 28.32 34.42
C GLY A 360 -20.66 27.37 35.32
N ALA A 361 -20.97 27.35 36.61
CA ALA A 361 -20.31 26.53 37.62
C ALA A 361 -20.48 25.03 37.32
N ALA A 362 -19.36 24.32 37.14
CA ALA A 362 -19.34 22.86 37.08
C ALA A 362 -18.92 22.31 38.45
N THR A 363 -19.84 21.65 39.13
CA THR A 363 -19.60 20.84 40.31
C THR A 363 -18.69 19.66 39.97
N ALA A 364 -17.69 19.47 40.83
CA ALA A 364 -16.68 18.43 40.75
C ALA A 364 -17.28 17.02 40.70
N GLY A 365 -16.89 16.26 39.68
CA GLY A 365 -17.09 14.82 39.56
C GLY A 365 -15.77 14.15 39.19
N SER A 366 -15.16 13.50 40.17
CA SER A 366 -13.84 12.88 40.18
C SER A 366 -13.75 11.61 39.33
N SER A 367 -12.80 11.56 38.38
CA SER A 367 -12.11 10.32 38.02
C SER A 367 -10.72 10.67 37.49
N GLY A 368 -9.70 10.36 38.30
CA GLY A 368 -8.31 10.76 38.08
C GLY A 368 -7.69 10.18 36.81
N GLY A 369 -7.34 11.06 35.88
CA GLY A 369 -6.26 10.84 34.93
C GLY A 369 -5.11 11.76 35.32
N ARG A 370 -3.94 11.19 35.60
CA ARG A 370 -2.70 11.93 35.86
C ARG A 370 -2.48 12.95 34.73
N ALA A 371 -2.48 14.23 35.09
CA ALA A 371 -1.98 15.30 34.23
C ALA A 371 -0.45 15.19 34.23
N ASP A 372 0.09 14.50 33.24
CA ASP A 372 1.51 14.56 32.94
C ASP A 372 1.77 15.77 32.02
N ASN A 373 2.82 16.52 32.33
CA ASN A 373 3.16 17.78 31.67
C ASN A 373 3.60 17.52 30.21
N GLY A 374 2.67 17.72 29.27
CA GLY A 374 2.81 18.81 28.31
C GLY A 374 3.92 18.77 27.26
N ASP A 375 4.42 17.60 26.84
CA ASP A 375 5.08 17.48 25.54
C ASP A 375 4.20 16.61 24.63
N VAL A 376 3.50 17.24 23.68
CA VAL A 376 2.62 16.54 22.73
C VAL A 376 3.50 15.87 21.68
N ALA A 377 4.17 14.80 22.08
CA ALA A 377 4.99 13.99 21.18
C ALA A 377 4.07 13.27 20.19
N HIS A 378 3.94 13.84 18.99
CA HIS A 378 3.25 13.20 17.89
C HIS A 378 4.07 11.98 17.43
N MET A 379 3.41 10.83 17.31
CA MET A 379 4.05 9.66 16.74
C MET A 379 4.18 9.85 15.22
N ASN A 380 5.42 9.76 14.73
CA ASN A 380 5.72 9.80 13.30
C ASN A 380 5.37 8.46 12.67
N TYR A 381 4.79 8.51 11.48
CA TYR A 381 4.61 7.33 10.62
C TYR A 381 4.90 7.71 9.17
N VAL A 382 5.20 6.70 8.35
CA VAL A 382 5.40 6.91 6.92
C VAL A 382 4.12 6.50 6.20
N HIS A 383 3.54 7.44 5.46
CA HIS A 383 2.50 7.10 4.52
C HIS A 383 3.14 6.59 3.23
N VAL A 384 2.81 5.35 2.87
CA VAL A 384 3.47 4.64 1.77
C VAL A 384 2.81 5.02 0.45
N LEU A 385 3.60 5.54 -0.47
CA LEU A 385 3.19 5.86 -1.84
C LEU A 385 3.61 4.77 -2.81
N GLY A 386 4.71 4.08 -2.49
CA GLY A 386 5.19 2.96 -3.28
C GLY A 386 5.99 1.96 -2.49
N VAL A 387 5.85 0.69 -2.87
CA VAL A 387 6.57 -0.44 -2.26
C VAL A 387 7.34 -1.16 -3.33
N GLN A 388 8.63 -1.35 -3.09
CA GLN A 388 9.49 -2.19 -3.91
C GLN A 388 10.09 -3.30 -3.04
N LYS A 389 9.93 -4.55 -3.46
CA LYS A 389 10.57 -5.67 -2.75
C LYS A 389 12.04 -5.79 -3.14
N VAL A 390 12.95 -5.72 -2.17
CA VAL A 390 14.38 -5.88 -2.43
C VAL A 390 14.68 -7.36 -2.59
N SER A 391 14.79 -7.78 -3.84
CA SER A 391 15.19 -9.13 -4.19
C SER A 391 16.70 -9.16 -4.40
N PHE A 392 17.51 -9.16 -3.33
CA PHE A 392 18.97 -9.32 -3.45
C PHE A 392 19.34 -10.69 -4.09
N LEU A 393 18.40 -11.64 -4.06
CA LEU A 393 18.43 -12.88 -4.81
C LEU A 393 17.15 -12.96 -5.66
N SER A 394 17.18 -12.34 -6.82
CA SER A 394 16.14 -12.50 -7.84
C SER A 394 16.11 -13.97 -8.29
N LEU A 395 15.39 -14.83 -7.55
CA LEU A 395 14.77 -16.08 -8.03
C LEU A 395 13.93 -16.85 -7.00
N ALA A 396 13.94 -16.52 -5.69
CA ALA A 396 13.49 -17.50 -4.68
C ALA A 396 12.35 -17.08 -3.73
N ARG A 397 11.72 -15.90 -3.85
CA ARG A 397 10.48 -15.58 -3.10
C ARG A 397 9.26 -15.59 -4.00
N THR A 398 8.87 -16.79 -4.43
CA THR A 398 7.62 -17.02 -5.17
C THR A 398 6.45 -17.14 -4.20
N ARG A 399 5.88 -15.99 -3.83
CA ARG A 399 4.42 -15.83 -3.96
C ARG A 399 4.20 -14.70 -4.96
N LEU A 400 3.94 -15.12 -6.20
CA LEU A 400 3.46 -14.30 -7.32
C LEU A 400 4.02 -12.87 -7.39
N SER A 401 5.22 -12.69 -7.97
CA SER A 401 5.45 -11.46 -8.72
C SER A 401 4.56 -11.51 -9.97
N PHE A 402 3.42 -10.83 -9.89
CA PHE A 402 2.51 -10.59 -11.01
C PHE A 402 3.10 -9.59 -12.03
N SER A 403 4.34 -9.12 -11.82
CA SER A 403 5.04 -8.11 -12.61
C SER A 403 6.40 -8.59 -13.16
N ALA A 404 6.53 -9.87 -13.52
CA ALA A 404 7.52 -10.27 -14.51
C ALA A 404 6.80 -10.32 -15.86
N THR A 405 7.28 -9.58 -16.85
CA THR A 405 6.66 -9.58 -18.18
C THR A 405 6.65 -11.02 -18.73
N ASN A 406 5.65 -11.38 -19.53
CA ASN A 406 5.57 -12.72 -20.13
C ASN A 406 6.84 -13.07 -20.95
N ALA A 407 7.55 -12.06 -21.45
CA ALA A 407 8.81 -12.20 -22.18
C ALA A 407 9.96 -12.70 -21.27
N GLU A 408 10.17 -12.08 -20.11
CA GLU A 408 11.23 -12.49 -19.16
C GLU A 408 11.04 -13.93 -18.67
N ARG A 409 9.78 -14.33 -18.42
CA ARG A 409 9.47 -15.71 -18.03
C ARG A 409 9.82 -16.72 -19.10
N MET A 410 9.67 -16.36 -20.38
CA MET A 410 9.98 -17.25 -21.51
C MET A 410 11.49 -17.44 -21.64
N GLU A 411 12.28 -16.37 -21.56
CA GLU A 411 13.74 -16.44 -21.60
C GLU A 411 14.34 -17.23 -20.44
N GLN A 412 13.84 -17.00 -19.22
CA GLN A 412 14.25 -17.77 -18.03
C GLN A 412 13.97 -19.26 -18.21
N ARG A 413 12.80 -19.60 -18.75
CA ARG A 413 12.41 -20.99 -18.99
C ARG A 413 13.36 -21.68 -19.97
N ASP A 414 13.73 -21.02 -21.06
CA ASP A 414 14.66 -21.55 -22.05
C ASP A 414 16.06 -21.77 -21.46
N LEU A 415 16.53 -20.87 -20.60
CA LEU A 415 17.79 -21.04 -19.87
C LEU A 415 17.76 -22.29 -18.98
N PHE A 416 16.67 -22.51 -18.23
CA PHE A 416 16.54 -23.69 -17.37
C PHE A 416 16.55 -25.00 -18.18
N TYR A 417 15.90 -25.03 -19.34
CA TYR A 417 15.95 -26.21 -20.22
C TYR A 417 17.36 -26.49 -20.73
N ARG A 418 18.11 -25.45 -21.11
CA ARG A 418 19.53 -25.60 -21.52
C ARG A 418 20.39 -26.13 -20.38
N LEU A 419 20.18 -25.63 -19.16
CA LEU A 419 20.90 -26.10 -17.97
C LEU A 419 20.59 -27.57 -17.64
N ALA A 420 19.32 -27.98 -17.76
CA ALA A 420 18.89 -29.35 -17.49
C ALA A 420 19.50 -30.37 -18.46
N GLN A 421 19.85 -29.97 -19.69
CA GLN A 421 20.46 -30.84 -20.69
C GLN A 421 21.95 -31.10 -20.45
N HIS A 422 22.61 -30.37 -19.55
CA HIS A 422 24.04 -30.57 -19.31
C HIS A 422 24.32 -31.88 -18.56
N PRO A 423 25.26 -32.72 -19.04
CA PRO A 423 25.53 -34.04 -18.46
C PRO A 423 26.13 -33.99 -17.04
N ASN A 424 26.78 -32.89 -16.67
CA ASN A 424 27.45 -32.70 -15.37
C ASN A 424 26.72 -31.71 -14.45
N ILE A 425 25.39 -31.57 -14.58
CA ILE A 425 24.64 -30.57 -13.83
C ILE A 425 24.67 -30.81 -12.30
N ILE A 426 24.57 -32.07 -11.86
CA ILE A 426 24.54 -32.42 -10.43
C ILE A 426 25.86 -32.02 -9.74
N SER A 427 27.00 -32.37 -10.35
CA SER A 427 28.31 -32.05 -9.80
C SER A 427 28.61 -30.54 -9.84
N ARG A 428 28.06 -29.83 -10.83
CA ARG A 428 28.14 -28.37 -10.90
C ARG A 428 27.35 -27.71 -9.77
N ILE A 429 26.10 -28.12 -9.54
CA ILE A 429 25.27 -27.61 -8.44
C ILE A 429 25.92 -27.90 -7.08
N SER A 430 26.42 -29.12 -6.86
CA SER A 430 27.06 -29.47 -5.59
C SER A 430 28.33 -28.67 -5.33
N LYS A 431 29.11 -28.33 -6.36
CA LYS A 431 30.30 -27.47 -6.23
C LYS A 431 29.94 -26.00 -6.01
N SER A 432 28.80 -25.55 -6.53
CA SER A 432 28.28 -24.19 -6.30
C SER A 432 27.74 -23.99 -4.88
N LEU A 433 27.38 -25.06 -4.16
CA LEU A 433 26.99 -24.98 -2.76
C LEU A 433 28.22 -24.77 -1.85
N ALA A 434 28.19 -23.67 -1.08
CA ALA A 434 29.25 -23.26 -0.17
C ALA A 434 30.67 -23.31 -0.81
N PRO A 435 30.97 -22.40 -1.77
CA PRO A 435 32.26 -22.41 -2.47
C PRO A 435 33.44 -22.09 -1.55
N ALA A 436 33.20 -21.41 -0.43
CA ALA A 436 34.21 -21.10 0.58
C ALA A 436 34.69 -22.35 1.36
N LEU A 437 33.94 -23.46 1.32
CA LEU A 437 34.28 -24.69 2.04
C LEU A 437 34.88 -25.72 1.09
N PHE A 438 36.08 -26.19 1.43
CA PHE A 438 36.75 -27.27 0.70
C PHE A 438 36.25 -28.65 1.16
N GLY A 439 36.09 -29.60 0.22
CA GLY A 439 35.68 -30.97 0.51
C GLY A 439 34.18 -31.19 0.73
N MET A 440 33.84 -32.29 1.43
CA MET A 440 32.47 -32.73 1.76
C MET A 440 31.53 -32.80 0.55
N GLU A 441 31.99 -33.37 -0.57
CA GLU A 441 31.19 -33.39 -1.79
C GLU A 441 29.85 -34.12 -1.62
N ASP A 442 29.82 -35.20 -0.85
CA ASP A 442 28.59 -35.98 -0.62
C ASP A 442 27.58 -35.23 0.25
N VAL A 443 28.06 -34.51 1.27
CA VAL A 443 27.20 -33.63 2.09
C VAL A 443 26.60 -32.53 1.21
N LYS A 444 27.42 -31.90 0.35
CA LYS A 444 26.93 -30.86 -0.57
C LYS A 444 25.93 -31.42 -1.59
N ARG A 445 26.13 -32.63 -2.10
CA ARG A 445 25.17 -33.34 -2.98
C ARG A 445 23.87 -33.64 -2.24
N ALA A 446 23.92 -34.09 -1.00
CA ALA A 446 22.73 -34.32 -0.16
C ALA A 446 21.96 -33.02 0.07
N CYS A 447 22.65 -31.92 0.41
CA CYS A 447 22.03 -30.60 0.56
C CYS A 447 21.38 -30.10 -0.73
N ALA A 448 21.98 -30.37 -1.90
CA ALA A 448 21.38 -30.04 -3.20
C ALA A 448 20.08 -30.82 -3.44
N CYS A 449 20.08 -32.13 -3.18
CA CYS A 449 18.87 -32.96 -3.31
C CYS A 449 17.77 -32.51 -2.36
N LEU A 450 18.16 -32.06 -1.17
CA LEU A 450 17.22 -31.49 -0.22
C LEU A 450 16.52 -30.27 -0.82
N LEU A 451 17.26 -29.25 -1.29
CA LEU A 451 16.65 -28.03 -1.85
C LEU A 451 15.60 -28.26 -2.95
N PHE A 452 15.68 -29.36 -3.71
CA PHE A 452 14.68 -29.73 -4.71
C PHE A 452 13.49 -30.51 -4.16
N GLY A 453 13.71 -31.33 -3.12
CA GLY A 453 12.68 -32.21 -2.55
C GLY A 453 12.24 -33.34 -3.49
N GLY A 454 11.33 -34.17 -3.00
CA GLY A 454 10.67 -35.22 -3.79
C GLY A 454 9.25 -34.83 -4.19
N THR A 455 8.52 -35.80 -4.76
CA THR A 455 7.11 -35.61 -5.15
C THR A 455 6.18 -36.21 -4.12
N GLN A 456 5.21 -35.43 -3.64
CA GLN A 456 4.13 -35.94 -2.79
C GLN A 456 3.20 -36.80 -3.64
N LYS A 457 2.91 -38.03 -3.18
CA LYS A 457 1.97 -38.94 -3.87
C LYS A 457 0.72 -39.11 -3.04
N GLN A 458 -0.43 -38.94 -3.68
CA GLN A 458 -1.73 -39.30 -3.10
C GLN A 458 -2.09 -40.69 -3.62
N ILE A 459 -2.23 -41.64 -2.69
CA ILE A 459 -2.73 -42.98 -3.00
C ILE A 459 -4.26 -42.87 -3.16
N PRO A 460 -4.90 -43.67 -4.04
CA PRO A 460 -6.37 -43.70 -4.16
C PRO A 460 -7.12 -43.96 -2.83
N ASP A 461 -6.45 -44.56 -1.83
CA ASP A 461 -7.00 -44.79 -0.48
C ASP A 461 -7.07 -43.53 0.40
N GLY A 462 -6.69 -42.36 -0.12
CA GLY A 462 -6.71 -41.07 0.59
C GLY A 462 -5.50 -40.82 1.49
N SER A 463 -4.65 -41.83 1.71
CA SER A 463 -3.37 -41.65 2.39
C SER A 463 -2.38 -40.87 1.54
N ARG A 464 -1.63 -39.97 2.17
CA ARG A 464 -0.60 -39.14 1.52
C ARG A 464 0.78 -39.68 1.87
N LEU A 465 1.59 -39.96 0.87
CA LEU A 465 2.99 -40.31 1.06
C LEU A 465 3.84 -39.04 1.00
N ARG A 466 4.69 -38.88 2.02
CA ARG A 466 5.66 -37.80 2.13
C ARG A 466 6.70 -37.88 1.00
N GLY A 467 6.95 -36.75 0.34
CA GLY A 467 8.02 -36.59 -0.66
C GLY A 467 9.27 -35.89 -0.12
N ASP A 468 9.17 -35.30 1.07
CA ASP A 468 10.20 -34.46 1.66
C ASP A 468 11.28 -35.29 2.37
N ILE A 469 12.54 -34.92 2.19
CA ILE A 469 13.70 -35.59 2.78
C ILE A 469 14.08 -34.88 4.09
N ASN A 470 14.63 -35.62 5.06
CA ASN A 470 15.30 -35.05 6.21
C ASN A 470 16.77 -35.39 6.16
N VAL A 471 17.63 -34.43 6.47
CA VAL A 471 19.08 -34.66 6.53
C VAL A 471 19.56 -34.39 7.95
N LEU A 472 20.24 -35.38 8.53
CA LEU A 472 20.94 -35.25 9.80
C LEU A 472 22.44 -35.17 9.53
N LEU A 473 23.08 -34.09 9.98
CA LEU A 473 24.53 -33.96 9.93
C LEU A 473 25.09 -34.08 11.35
N LEU A 474 25.98 -35.05 11.56
CA LEU A 474 26.60 -35.34 12.85
C LEU A 474 28.13 -35.36 12.75
N GLY A 475 28.80 -35.04 13.85
CA GLY A 475 30.23 -35.26 14.07
C GLY A 475 30.92 -34.03 14.67
N ASP A 476 32.24 -34.05 14.68
CA ASP A 476 33.04 -33.15 15.49
C ASP A 476 32.81 -31.64 15.23
N PRO A 477 32.95 -30.81 16.27
CA PRO A 477 33.00 -29.36 16.11
C PRO A 477 34.21 -28.96 15.25
N GLY A 478 34.08 -27.86 14.51
CA GLY A 478 35.16 -27.33 13.67
C GLY A 478 35.12 -27.74 12.19
N VAL A 479 34.23 -28.66 11.79
CA VAL A 479 34.06 -29.09 10.37
C VAL A 479 33.19 -28.10 9.55
N ALA A 480 33.03 -26.85 10.01
CA ALA A 480 32.26 -25.78 9.36
C ALA A 480 30.79 -26.11 9.01
N LYS A 481 30.18 -27.08 9.70
CA LYS A 481 28.81 -27.53 9.39
C LYS A 481 27.75 -26.45 9.60
N SER A 482 27.87 -25.63 10.65
CA SER A 482 26.99 -24.46 10.85
C SER A 482 27.12 -23.43 9.71
N GLN A 483 28.26 -23.35 9.01
CA GLN A 483 28.41 -22.48 7.84
C GLN A 483 27.65 -23.02 6.62
N ILE A 484 27.59 -24.35 6.47
CA ILE A 484 26.76 -24.98 5.43
C ILE A 484 25.28 -24.65 5.69
N LEU A 485 24.79 -24.80 6.91
CA LEU A 485 23.39 -24.48 7.26
C LEU A 485 23.04 -23.02 6.98
N LYS A 486 23.91 -22.08 7.40
CA LYS A 486 23.75 -20.65 7.10
C LYS A 486 23.79 -20.35 5.60
N PHE A 487 24.54 -21.13 4.83
CA PHE A 487 24.55 -21.00 3.38
C PHE A 487 23.25 -21.52 2.77
N VAL A 488 22.74 -22.66 3.24
CA VAL A 488 21.48 -23.21 2.75
C VAL A 488 20.30 -22.31 3.12
N ASP A 489 20.30 -21.72 4.32
CA ASP A 489 19.32 -20.71 4.74
C ASP A 489 19.31 -19.45 3.83
N LYS A 490 20.43 -19.15 3.17
CA LYS A 490 20.49 -18.05 2.20
C LYS A 490 20.04 -18.44 0.80
N VAL A 491 20.17 -19.71 0.44
CA VAL A 491 19.89 -20.23 -0.91
C VAL A 491 18.46 -20.73 -1.04
N ALA A 492 17.89 -21.26 0.05
CA ALA A 492 16.54 -21.80 0.06
C ALA A 492 15.49 -20.70 -0.23
N PRO A 493 14.39 -21.04 -0.93
CA PRO A 493 13.36 -20.08 -1.27
C PRO A 493 12.60 -19.56 -0.05
N ILE A 494 12.32 -20.46 0.88
CA ILE A 494 11.75 -20.18 2.19
C ILE A 494 12.61 -20.96 3.16
N SER A 495 13.23 -20.27 4.12
CA SER A 495 13.92 -20.95 5.20
C SER A 495 13.88 -20.17 6.49
N VAL A 496 13.98 -20.93 7.57
CA VAL A 496 14.05 -20.40 8.93
C VAL A 496 15.19 -21.11 9.64
N TYR A 497 16.20 -20.34 10.02
CA TYR A 497 17.28 -20.80 10.89
C TYR A 497 16.90 -20.61 12.36
N THR A 498 17.04 -21.67 13.15
CA THR A 498 16.71 -21.67 14.57
C THR A 498 17.74 -22.51 15.35
N SER A 499 17.91 -22.23 16.64
CA SER A 499 18.90 -22.91 17.50
C SER A 499 18.17 -23.54 18.68
N GLY A 500 18.47 -24.80 18.99
CA GLY A 500 17.72 -25.63 19.95
C GLY A 500 17.45 -24.99 21.31
N LYS A 501 18.36 -24.14 21.82
CA LYS A 501 18.15 -23.40 23.09
C LYS A 501 17.23 -22.19 23.00
N GLY A 502 17.12 -21.57 21.81
CA GLY A 502 16.31 -20.38 21.56
C GLY A 502 14.93 -20.69 20.99
N SER A 503 14.67 -21.96 20.63
CA SER A 503 13.47 -22.42 19.92
C SER A 503 12.38 -22.95 20.86
N SER A 504 12.08 -22.30 21.99
CA SER A 504 10.98 -22.74 22.88
C SER A 504 9.63 -22.83 22.15
N ALA A 505 8.61 -23.46 22.75
CA ALA A 505 7.26 -23.71 22.21
C ALA A 505 6.50 -22.54 21.54
N ALA A 506 6.93 -21.27 21.68
CA ALA A 506 6.42 -20.15 20.88
C ALA A 506 7.25 -19.88 19.61
N GLY A 507 8.52 -20.26 19.62
CA GLY A 507 9.48 -20.15 18.54
C GLY A 507 9.46 -21.33 17.58
N LEU A 508 9.41 -22.59 18.03
CA LEU A 508 9.49 -23.75 17.12
C LEU A 508 8.11 -24.20 16.62
N THR A 509 7.23 -24.50 17.58
CA THR A 509 5.85 -24.95 17.36
C THR A 509 4.90 -23.76 17.51
N ALA A 510 3.61 -23.99 17.29
CA ALA A 510 2.62 -22.94 17.45
C ALA A 510 2.21 -22.74 18.92
N ALA A 511 2.09 -21.48 19.32
CA ALA A 511 1.71 -21.07 20.66
C ALA A 511 0.35 -20.39 20.67
N VAL A 512 -0.39 -20.56 21.76
CA VAL A 512 -1.61 -19.81 22.02
C VAL A 512 -1.25 -18.68 22.98
N LEU A 513 -1.32 -17.45 22.47
CA LEU A 513 -1.06 -16.23 23.23
C LEU A 513 -2.37 -15.53 23.56
N ARG A 514 -2.36 -14.79 24.66
CA ARG A 514 -3.48 -13.94 25.03
C ARG A 514 -3.13 -12.51 24.70
N ASP A 515 -3.86 -11.90 23.78
CA ASP A 515 -3.69 -10.49 23.45
C ASP A 515 -4.13 -9.59 24.61
N ARG A 516 -3.71 -8.31 24.60
CA ARG A 516 -4.10 -7.30 25.59
C ARG A 516 -5.61 -7.10 25.68
N THR A 517 -6.32 -7.40 24.60
CA THR A 517 -7.79 -7.42 24.52
C THR A 517 -8.42 -8.61 25.27
N GLY A 518 -7.61 -9.54 25.76
CA GLY A 518 -8.04 -10.72 26.49
C GLY A 518 -8.43 -11.91 25.61
N VAL A 519 -8.41 -11.75 24.28
CA VAL A 519 -8.71 -12.80 23.29
C VAL A 519 -7.48 -13.70 23.11
N PHE A 520 -7.73 -15.02 23.00
CA PHE A 520 -6.68 -15.99 22.67
C PHE A 520 -6.44 -15.99 21.16
N THR A 521 -5.19 -15.76 20.76
CA THR A 521 -4.72 -15.77 19.37
C THR A 521 -3.67 -16.86 19.21
N LEU A 522 -3.73 -17.59 18.10
CA LEU A 522 -2.72 -18.57 17.75
C LEU A 522 -1.59 -17.89 16.99
N GLU A 523 -0.36 -18.04 17.45
CA GLU A 523 0.86 -17.64 16.74
C GLU A 523 1.59 -18.89 16.24
N GLY A 524 1.88 -18.93 14.95
CA GLY A 524 2.61 -20.04 14.34
C GLY A 524 4.11 -19.92 14.60
N GLY A 525 4.74 -20.99 15.09
CA GLY A 525 6.20 -21.06 15.22
C GLY A 525 6.92 -21.23 13.88
N CYS A 526 8.25 -21.30 13.94
CA CYS A 526 9.17 -21.45 12.81
C CYS A 526 8.72 -22.53 11.82
N MET A 527 8.20 -23.66 12.31
CA MET A 527 7.79 -24.79 11.46
C MET A 527 6.55 -24.46 10.61
N CYS A 528 5.58 -23.74 11.20
CA CYS A 528 4.39 -23.27 10.49
C CYS A 528 4.73 -22.15 9.50
N LEU A 529 5.72 -21.32 9.82
CA LEU A 529 6.19 -20.23 8.95
C LEU A 529 6.96 -20.76 7.73
N ALA A 530 7.63 -21.90 7.86
CA ALA A 530 8.43 -22.53 6.82
C ALA A 530 7.65 -23.54 5.96
N ASP A 531 6.32 -23.38 5.81
CA ASP A 531 5.51 -24.26 4.96
C ASP A 531 5.95 -24.19 3.49
N GLY A 532 6.25 -25.35 2.90
CA GLY A 532 6.87 -25.50 1.59
C GLY A 532 8.34 -25.09 1.51
N GLY A 533 8.99 -24.84 2.65
CA GLY A 533 10.36 -24.38 2.78
C GLY A 533 11.26 -25.34 3.55
N VAL A 534 12.37 -24.79 4.04
CA VAL A 534 13.43 -25.51 4.73
C VAL A 534 13.63 -24.97 6.15
N VAL A 535 13.53 -25.82 7.17
CA VAL A 535 13.87 -25.43 8.54
C VAL A 535 15.26 -25.92 8.87
N CYS A 536 16.15 -25.00 9.27
CA CYS A 536 17.51 -25.31 9.70
C CYS A 536 17.60 -25.24 11.22
N VAL A 537 17.76 -26.39 11.88
CA VAL A 537 17.94 -26.46 13.34
C VAL A 537 19.40 -26.74 13.68
N ASP A 538 20.03 -25.83 14.43
CA ASP A 538 21.34 -26.05 15.05
C ASP A 538 21.19 -26.45 16.53
N GLU A 539 22.15 -27.18 17.09
CA GLU A 539 22.12 -27.67 18.50
C GLU A 539 20.84 -28.46 18.86
N PHE A 540 20.46 -29.46 18.04
CA PHE A 540 19.27 -30.29 18.30
C PHE A 540 19.30 -31.00 19.67
N ASP A 541 20.50 -31.33 20.17
CA ASP A 541 20.71 -31.97 21.47
C ASP A 541 20.35 -31.09 22.67
N LYS A 542 20.24 -29.77 22.47
CA LYS A 542 19.93 -28.79 23.51
C LYS A 542 18.46 -28.38 23.55
N MET A 543 17.60 -29.05 22.78
CA MET A 543 16.18 -28.78 22.70
C MET A 543 15.41 -29.43 23.87
N ASP A 544 14.34 -28.77 24.31
CA ASP A 544 13.44 -29.33 25.34
C ASP A 544 12.69 -30.56 24.80
N GLU A 545 12.50 -31.57 25.66
CA GLU A 545 11.81 -32.83 25.31
C GLU A 545 10.38 -32.61 24.76
N ARG A 546 9.68 -31.58 25.23
CA ARG A 546 8.31 -31.26 24.77
C ARG A 546 8.29 -30.82 23.31
N ASP A 547 9.27 -30.00 22.92
CA ASP A 547 9.39 -29.50 21.55
C ASP A 547 9.86 -30.63 20.61
N ILE A 548 10.71 -31.54 21.09
CA ILE A 548 11.11 -32.75 20.35
C ILE A 548 9.90 -33.64 20.01
N VAL A 549 8.97 -33.87 20.95
CA VAL A 549 7.75 -34.67 20.69
C VAL A 549 6.88 -34.04 19.60
N ALA A 550 6.67 -32.72 19.68
CA ALA A 550 5.89 -32.00 18.67
C ALA A 550 6.60 -31.98 17.31
N MET A 551 7.93 -31.92 17.28
CA MET A 551 8.69 -32.08 16.04
C MET A 551 8.53 -33.47 15.44
N HIS A 552 8.53 -34.53 16.24
CA HIS A 552 8.34 -35.90 15.75
C HIS A 552 6.96 -36.07 15.08
N GLU A 553 5.90 -35.53 15.69
CA GLU A 553 4.55 -35.50 15.10
C GLU A 553 4.57 -34.73 13.77
N ALA A 554 5.15 -33.53 13.78
CA ALA A 554 5.19 -32.66 12.61
C ALA A 554 6.03 -33.25 11.45
N MET A 555 7.12 -33.95 11.75
CA MET A 555 7.96 -34.58 10.72
C MET A 555 7.26 -35.77 10.08
N GLU A 556 6.54 -36.56 10.85
CA GLU A 556 5.89 -37.77 10.35
C GLU A 556 4.59 -37.44 9.60
N GLN A 557 3.73 -36.63 10.23
CA GLN A 557 2.38 -36.35 9.71
C GLN A 557 2.32 -35.08 8.85
N GLN A 558 3.36 -34.24 8.86
CA GLN A 558 3.37 -32.91 8.24
C GLN A 558 2.27 -31.99 8.78
N THR A 559 1.82 -32.25 10.01
CA THR A 559 0.77 -31.50 10.70
C THR A 559 1.12 -31.33 12.17
N ILE A 560 0.76 -30.18 12.73
CA ILE A 560 0.88 -29.90 14.17
C ILE A 560 -0.53 -29.73 14.72
N SER A 561 -0.93 -30.61 15.63
CA SER A 561 -2.21 -30.50 16.31
C SER A 561 -2.09 -29.68 17.61
N ILE A 562 -2.96 -28.69 17.78
CA ILE A 562 -3.05 -27.91 19.03
C ILE A 562 -4.45 -28.00 19.59
N SER A 563 -4.52 -28.43 20.85
CA SER A 563 -5.74 -28.41 21.67
C SER A 563 -5.46 -27.68 22.97
N LYS A 564 -5.51 -26.34 22.95
CA LYS A 564 -5.21 -25.47 24.11
C LYS A 564 -6.21 -24.32 24.18
N ALA A 565 -6.60 -23.93 25.39
CA ALA A 565 -7.47 -22.78 25.67
C ALA A 565 -8.78 -22.74 24.84
N GLY A 566 -9.37 -23.90 24.54
CA GLY A 566 -10.59 -24.02 23.74
C GLY A 566 -10.38 -23.91 22.22
N ILE A 567 -9.13 -23.76 21.77
CA ILE A 567 -8.74 -23.79 20.35
C ILE A 567 -8.28 -25.21 20.03
N ASN A 568 -9.08 -25.91 19.23
CA ASN A 568 -8.74 -27.19 18.63
C ASN A 568 -8.50 -26.99 17.14
N THR A 569 -7.23 -26.81 16.75
CA THR A 569 -6.84 -26.53 15.37
C THR A 569 -5.67 -27.40 14.96
N VAL A 570 -5.68 -27.86 13.72
CA VAL A 570 -4.56 -28.57 13.09
C VAL A 570 -3.91 -27.62 12.10
N LEU A 571 -2.62 -27.34 12.28
CA LEU A 571 -1.83 -26.52 11.37
C LEU A 571 -1.07 -27.43 10.42
N ASN A 572 -1.07 -27.09 9.14
CA ASN A 572 -0.25 -27.78 8.16
C ASN A 572 1.20 -27.28 8.28
N SER A 573 2.13 -28.21 8.20
CA SER A 573 3.55 -27.94 8.34
C SER A 573 4.28 -28.82 7.34
N ARG A 574 4.20 -28.48 6.04
CA ARG A 574 4.91 -29.20 4.97
C ARG A 574 6.30 -28.61 4.84
N TYR A 575 7.14 -28.86 5.81
CA TYR A 575 8.51 -28.36 5.79
C TYR A 575 9.48 -29.50 5.52
N LEU A 576 10.57 -29.11 4.89
CA LEU A 576 11.73 -29.92 4.67
C LEU A 576 12.71 -29.65 5.82
N SER A 577 13.18 -30.70 6.51
CA SER A 577 13.90 -30.51 7.77
C SER A 577 15.40 -30.76 7.63
N TYR A 578 16.22 -29.75 7.96
CA TYR A 578 17.62 -29.95 8.33
C TYR A 578 17.73 -30.12 9.83
N PHE A 579 18.31 -31.25 10.23
CA PHE A 579 18.71 -31.50 11.61
C PHE A 579 20.23 -31.46 11.72
N PHE A 580 20.71 -30.70 12.69
CA PHE A 580 22.10 -30.72 13.08
C PHE A 580 22.28 -31.28 14.48
N LEU A 581 23.20 -32.24 14.60
CA LEU A 581 23.72 -32.72 15.88
C LEU A 581 25.13 -32.13 16.03
N SER A 582 25.26 -31.14 16.90
CA SER A 582 26.56 -30.65 17.36
C SER A 582 26.90 -31.41 18.63
N HIS A 583 27.77 -32.42 18.55
CA HIS A 583 28.27 -33.07 19.77
C HIS A 583 29.38 -32.22 20.40
N SER A 584 29.13 -31.77 21.62
CA SER A 584 29.79 -32.37 22.79
C SER A 584 28.68 -32.81 23.74
#